data_AF-A0A183J8X7-F1
#
_entry.id   AF-A0A183J8X7-F1
#
_cell.length_a   1.000
_cell.length_b   1.000
_cell.length_c   1.000
_cell.angle_alpha   90.00
_cell.angle_beta   90.00
_cell.angle_gamma   90.00
#
_symmetry.space_group_name_H-M   'P 1'
#
loop_
_entity.id
_entity.type
_entity.pdbx_description
1 polymer ?
#
loop_
_entity_poly.entity_id
_entity_poly.type
_entity_poly.pdbx_seq_one_letter_code
_entity_poly.pdbx_strand_id
1 'polypeptide(L)'
;MFHSLLRKKLSNLPYLGPFTNSSLFDTDERYSHLGFVIEDLGCCKVIKHRLFGTRALVGSIFTTAPLNCDVIDSVMAIFKPT
;
A
#
# COMPACT_ATOMS: atom_id res chain seq x y z
N MET A 1 -2.83 32.07 3.54
CA MET A 1 -2.84 31.13 2.39
C MET A 1 -1.60 30.21 2.32
N PHE A 2 -0.97 29.85 3.46
CA PHE A 2 0.22 28.98 3.51
C PHE A 2 0.06 27.81 4.50
N HIS A 3 -1.12 27.21 4.57
CA HIS A 3 -1.39 26.11 5.53
C HIS A 3 -1.88 24.81 4.87
N SER A 4 -1.80 24.70 3.53
CA SER A 4 -2.36 23.56 2.79
C SER A 4 -1.31 22.61 2.18
N LEU A 5 -0.05 23.01 2.04
CA LEU A 5 0.92 22.21 1.26
C LEU A 5 1.61 21.06 2.02
N LEU A 6 1.48 20.95 3.35
CA LEU A 6 2.17 19.90 4.12
C LEU A 6 1.27 18.78 4.67
N ARG A 7 -0.05 18.81 4.40
CA ARG A 7 -0.98 17.82 5.00
C ARG A 7 -1.10 16.47 4.28
N LYS A 8 -0.51 16.28 3.08
CA LYS A 8 -0.79 15.07 2.28
C LYS A 8 0.16 13.88 2.45
N LYS A 9 1.25 14.00 3.23
CA LYS A 9 2.26 12.92 3.33
C LYS A 9 1.95 11.84 4.38
N LEU A 10 0.96 12.05 5.25
CA LEU A 10 0.62 11.13 6.36
C LEU A 10 -0.87 10.79 6.50
N SER A 11 -1.70 11.14 5.52
CA SER A 11 -3.06 10.61 5.48
C SER A 11 -3.06 9.33 4.65
N ASN A 12 -3.65 8.24 5.14
CA ASN A 12 -3.84 6.96 4.42
C ASN A 12 -4.87 7.10 3.28
N LEU A 13 -4.84 8.23 2.60
CA LEU A 13 -5.74 8.70 1.56
C LEU A 13 -5.01 8.77 0.22
N PRO A 14 -5.74 8.83 -0.89
CA PRO A 14 -5.13 8.98 -2.21
C PRO A 14 -4.24 10.23 -2.29
N TYR A 15 -3.01 10.06 -2.78
CA TYR A 15 -2.08 11.17 -2.99
C TYR A 15 -2.58 12.13 -4.09
N LEU A 16 -2.91 11.57 -5.26
CA LEU A 16 -3.35 12.32 -6.45
C LEU A 16 -4.87 12.59 -6.49
N GLY A 17 -5.66 11.91 -5.64
CA GLY A 17 -7.12 12.03 -5.63
C GLY A 17 -7.67 13.12 -4.70
N PRO A 18 -9.00 13.37 -4.78
CA PRO A 18 -9.71 14.15 -3.77
C PRO A 18 -9.74 13.41 -2.42
N PHE A 19 -10.10 14.13 -1.37
CA PHE A 19 -10.37 13.51 -0.07
C PHE A 19 -11.53 12.51 -0.19
N THR A 20 -11.39 11.37 0.49
CA THR A 20 -12.47 10.39 0.61
C THR A 20 -12.54 9.89 2.05
N ASN A 21 -13.70 9.40 2.48
CA ASN A 21 -13.83 8.75 3.80
C ASN A 21 -13.20 7.35 3.84
N SER A 22 -12.79 6.82 2.68
CA SER A 22 -12.09 5.55 2.58
C SER A 22 -10.59 5.76 2.67
N SER A 23 -9.95 5.01 3.56
CA SER A 23 -8.50 5.01 3.74
C SER A 23 -7.96 3.59 3.55
N LEU A 24 -6.65 3.47 3.31
CA LEU A 24 -5.93 2.20 3.24
C LEU A 24 -4.65 2.31 4.07
N PHE A 25 -4.69 1.76 5.28
CA PHE A 25 -3.55 1.75 6.19
C PHE A 25 -2.54 0.67 5.80
N ASP A 26 -1.31 0.78 6.26
CA ASP A 26 -0.23 -0.20 6.08
C ASP A 26 -0.53 -1.58 6.70
N THR A 27 -1.36 -1.63 7.75
CA THR A 27 -1.79 -2.87 8.44
C THR A 27 -3.23 -3.29 8.11
N ASP A 28 -3.80 -2.75 7.04
CA ASP A 28 -5.19 -3.00 6.66
C ASP A 28 -5.48 -4.47 6.36
N GLU A 29 -6.64 -4.96 6.82
CA GLU A 29 -7.04 -6.37 6.68
C GLU A 29 -7.15 -6.83 5.23
N ARG A 30 -7.37 -5.90 4.30
CA ARG A 30 -7.45 -6.20 2.86
C ARG A 30 -6.15 -6.78 2.32
N TYR A 31 -5.00 -6.49 2.94
CA TYR A 31 -3.73 -7.09 2.55
C TYR A 31 -3.67 -8.62 2.76
N SER A 32 -4.56 -9.20 3.57
CA SER A 32 -4.69 -10.67 3.68
C SER A 32 -5.03 -11.34 2.34
N HIS A 33 -5.79 -10.65 1.49
CA HIS A 33 -6.13 -11.11 0.14
C HIS A 33 -5.02 -10.84 -0.88
N LEU A 34 -3.97 -10.11 -0.50
CA LEU A 34 -2.83 -9.72 -1.34
C LEU A 34 -1.54 -10.45 -0.95
N GLY A 35 -1.66 -11.57 -0.23
CA GLY A 35 -0.54 -12.47 0.07
C GLY A 35 0.18 -12.21 1.41
N PHE A 36 -0.27 -11.23 2.19
CA PHE A 36 0.23 -10.98 3.54
C PHE A 36 -0.58 -11.74 4.60
N VAL A 37 -0.01 -11.90 5.79
CA VAL A 37 -0.74 -12.37 6.98
C VAL A 37 -1.08 -11.16 7.83
N ILE A 38 -2.33 -11.07 8.28
CA ILE A 38 -2.80 -10.03 9.20
C ILE A 38 -3.17 -10.67 10.52
N GLU A 39 -2.53 -10.23 11.61
CA GLU A 39 -2.84 -10.64 12.98
C GLU A 39 -3.62 -9.52 13.68
N ASP A 40 -4.79 -9.85 14.22
CA ASP A 40 -5.63 -8.92 14.98
C ASP A 40 -5.30 -9.03 16.48
N LEU A 41 -4.88 -7.91 17.08
CA LEU A 41 -4.55 -7.78 18.50
C LEU A 41 -5.64 -7.02 19.28
N GLY A 42 -6.83 -6.85 18.69
CA GLY A 42 -7.95 -6.08 19.23
C GLY A 42 -7.86 -4.61 18.86
N CYS A 43 -6.98 -3.85 19.53
CA CYS A 43 -6.85 -2.40 19.28
C CYS A 43 -5.97 -2.07 18.07
N CYS A 44 -5.15 -3.02 17.61
CA CYS A 44 -4.19 -2.87 16.53
C CYS A 44 -4.18 -4.12 15.66
N LYS A 45 -3.73 -3.94 14.41
CA LYS A 45 -3.45 -5.04 13.48
C LYS A 45 -1.97 -5.06 13.15
N VAL A 46 -1.41 -6.25 12.94
CA VAL A 46 -0.02 -6.46 12.56
C VAL A 46 0.03 -7.13 11.20
N ILE A 47 0.75 -6.52 10.26
CA ILE A 47 1.04 -7.10 8.95
C ILE A 47 2.34 -7.90 8.98
N LYS A 48 2.32 -9.10 8.40
CA LYS A 48 3.46 -10.01 8.31
C LYS A 48 3.72 -10.43 6.87
N HIS A 49 4.93 -10.15 6.40
CA HIS A 49 5.45 -10.69 5.15
C HIS A 49 6.00 -12.11 5.38
N ARG A 50 5.81 -13.02 4.43
CA ARG A 50 6.21 -14.44 4.59
C ARG A 50 7.70 -14.63 4.85
N LEU A 51 8.54 -13.81 4.24
CA LEU A 51 10.00 -13.89 4.40
C LEU A 51 10.54 -12.92 5.46
N PHE A 52 9.90 -11.77 5.64
CA PHE A 52 10.43 -10.69 6.48
C PHE A 52 9.74 -10.59 7.85
N GLY A 53 8.71 -11.39 8.09
CA GLY A 53 7.88 -11.30 9.28
C GLY A 53 7.28 -9.91 9.40
N THR A 54 7.39 -9.31 10.58
CA THR A 54 6.92 -7.94 10.88
C THR A 54 7.92 -6.86 10.49
N ARG A 55 9.07 -7.20 9.90
CA ARG A 55 10.13 -6.26 9.53
C ARG A 55 9.95 -5.75 8.10
N ALA A 56 8.76 -5.26 7.79
CA ALA A 56 8.43 -4.71 6.48
C ALA A 56 7.45 -3.54 6.63
N LEU A 57 7.60 -2.56 5.74
CA LEU A 57 6.59 -1.52 5.52
C LEU A 57 5.88 -1.83 4.22
N VAL A 58 4.55 -1.73 4.22
CA VAL A 58 3.72 -2.09 3.07
C VAL A 58 2.93 -0.87 2.61
N GLY A 59 2.94 -0.64 1.29
CA GLY A 59 2.16 0.40 0.63
C GLY A 59 1.64 -0.08 -0.70
N SER A 60 0.58 0.55 -1.20
CA SER A 60 -0.09 0.17 -2.44
C SER A 60 -0.04 1.29 -3.47
N ILE A 61 0.23 0.92 -4.72
CA ILE A 61 0.12 1.79 -5.90
C ILE A 61 -0.96 1.19 -6.80
N PHE A 62 -1.89 2.04 -7.24
CA PHE A 62 -3.00 1.63 -8.11
C PHE A 62 -2.82 2.26 -9.50
N THR A 63 -3.11 1.47 -10.54
CA THR A 63 -3.04 1.90 -11.93
C THR A 63 -4.11 1.18 -12.74
N THR A 64 -4.58 1.83 -13.80
CA THR A 64 -5.47 1.24 -14.81
C THR A 64 -4.72 0.71 -16.02
N ALA A 65 -3.38 0.82 -16.03
CA ALA A 65 -2.55 0.27 -17.08
C ALA A 65 -2.78 -1.25 -17.19
N PRO A 66 -3.01 -1.78 -18.41
CA PRO A 66 -3.22 -3.21 -18.59
C PRO A 66 -1.92 -3.98 -18.36
N LEU A 67 -2.03 -5.25 -17.98
CA LEU A 67 -0.88 -6.09 -17.62
C LEU A 67 0.12 -6.30 -18.76
N ASN A 68 -0.30 -6.11 -20.02
CA ASN A 68 0.50 -6.36 -21.21
C ASN A 68 1.06 -5.07 -21.85
N CYS A 69 1.19 -3.98 -21.08
CA CYS A 69 1.84 -2.77 -21.59
C CYS A 69 3.30 -2.69 -21.13
N ASP A 70 4.13 -2.06 -21.97
CA ASP A 70 5.57 -1.92 -21.77
C ASP A 70 5.94 -1.34 -20.40
N VAL A 71 5.10 -0.46 -19.86
CA VAL A 71 5.33 0.17 -18.55
C VAL A 71 5.20 -0.86 -17.42
N ILE A 72 4.19 -1.73 -17.45
CA ILE A 72 4.04 -2.78 -16.43
C ILE A 72 5.16 -3.80 -16.55
N ASP A 73 5.52 -4.21 -17.76
CA ASP A 73 6.64 -5.13 -18.00
C ASP A 73 7.96 -4.57 -17.43
N SER A 74 8.20 -3.27 -17.65
CA SER A 74 9.37 -2.57 -17.11
C SER A 74 9.40 -2.56 -15.58
N VAL A 75 8.24 -2.35 -14.94
CA VAL A 75 8.13 -2.37 -13.46
C VAL A 75 8.37 -3.79 -12.93
N MET A 76 7.78 -4.81 -13.56
CA MET A 76 7.93 -6.20 -13.13
C MET A 76 9.37 -6.72 -13.29
N ALA A 77 10.09 -6.25 -14.31
CA ALA A 77 11.49 -6.62 -14.51
C ALA A 77 12.44 -6.16 -13.38
N ILE A 78 12.08 -5.08 -12.66
CA ILE A 78 12.83 -4.57 -11.51
C ILE A 78 12.65 -5.50 -10.30
N PHE A 79 11.45 -6.05 -10.12
CA PHE A 79 11.11 -6.92 -8.99
C PHE A 79 11.36 -8.39 -9.35
N LYS A 80 12.61 -8.85 -9.24
CA LYS A 80 12.89 -10.29 -9.30
C LYS A 80 12.47 -10.96 -7.99
N PRO A 81 11.59 -11.98 -8.03
CA PRO A 81 11.30 -12.77 -6.84
C PRO A 81 12.60 -13.46 -6.41
N THR A 82 12.95 -13.30 -5.13
CA THR A 82 14.08 -13.99 -4.49
C THR A 82 13.70 -15.42 -4.16
#